data_AF-A0A7C7A0W3-F1
#
_entry.id   AF-A0A7C7A0W3-F1
#
_cell.length_a   1.000
_cell.length_b   1.000
_cell.length_c   1.000
_cell.angle_alpha   90.00
_cell.angle_beta   90.00
_cell.angle_gamma   90.00
#
_symmetry.space_group_name_H-M   'P 1'
#
loop_
_entity.id
_entity.type
_entity.pdbx_description
1 polymer ?
#
loop_
_entity_poly.entity_id
_entity_poly.type
_entity_poly.pdbx_seq_one_letter_code
_entity_poly.pdbx_strand_id
1 'polypeptide(L)'
;DFKGAKITAQLNTFHYTVIDQIEGVNKLEAMDDFPAMRVALESGIIDGYVSERPEGVSAEAANPNFKMIELTDGGFETSPEDTAIAVGVKKGSQLTAKINEILKEISQEERVRLMDEAIRNQPSSN
;
A
#
# COMPACT_ATOMS: atom_id res chain seq x y z
N ASP A 1 -15.70 -13.05 0.12
CA ASP A 1 -16.69 -12.12 0.70
C ASP A 1 -16.08 -11.57 1.99
N PHE A 2 -16.08 -10.24 2.16
CA PHE A 2 -15.52 -9.54 3.33
C PHE A 2 -16.59 -9.06 4.31
N LYS A 3 -17.86 -9.43 4.10
CA LYS A 3 -18.96 -9.03 4.96
C LYS A 3 -18.70 -9.37 6.43
N GLY A 4 -18.81 -8.37 7.29
CA GLY A 4 -18.58 -8.45 8.74
C GLY A 4 -17.11 -8.40 9.17
N ALA A 5 -16.15 -8.41 8.23
CA ALA A 5 -14.73 -8.33 8.56
C ALA A 5 -14.39 -6.96 9.15
N LYS A 6 -13.56 -6.96 10.19
CA LYS A 6 -13.01 -5.77 10.84
C LYS A 6 -11.84 -5.23 10.01
N ILE A 7 -12.06 -4.18 9.22
CA ILE A 7 -11.07 -3.64 8.29
C ILE A 7 -10.62 -2.25 8.72
N THR A 8 -9.32 -1.97 8.63
CA THR A 8 -8.75 -0.63 8.83
C THR A 8 -7.74 -0.27 7.74
N ALA A 9 -7.10 0.88 7.83
CA ALA A 9 -5.93 1.27 7.06
C ALA A 9 -5.15 2.35 7.82
N GLN A 10 -4.02 2.76 7.26
CA GLN A 10 -3.19 3.80 7.87
C GLN A 10 -3.91 5.16 7.90
N LEU A 11 -3.80 5.83 9.05
CA LEU A 11 -4.29 7.19 9.28
C LEU A 11 -3.72 8.16 8.24
N ASN A 12 -4.56 9.08 7.76
CA ASN A 12 -4.22 10.11 6.75
C ASN A 12 -3.78 9.55 5.39
N THR A 13 -4.26 8.37 5.00
CA THR A 13 -4.04 7.80 3.65
C THR A 13 -5.35 7.61 2.91
N PHE A 14 -5.31 7.65 1.57
CA PHE A 14 -6.48 7.34 0.76
C PHE A 14 -6.95 5.89 0.92
N HIS A 15 -6.05 4.98 1.34
CA HIS A 15 -6.39 3.59 1.65
C HIS A 15 -7.54 3.48 2.65
N TYR A 16 -7.59 4.39 3.63
CA TYR A 16 -8.66 4.40 4.61
C TYR A 16 -10.01 4.81 4.00
N THR A 17 -9.99 5.73 3.05
CA THR A 17 -11.19 6.19 2.33
C THR A 17 -11.77 5.08 1.47
N VAL A 18 -10.93 4.32 0.75
CA VAL A 18 -11.41 3.28 -0.17
C VAL A 18 -12.03 2.06 0.52
N ILE A 19 -11.87 1.90 1.84
CA ILE A 19 -12.57 0.85 2.62
C ILE A 19 -14.09 0.98 2.47
N ASP A 20 -14.61 2.20 2.26
CA ASP A 20 -16.05 2.44 2.09
C ASP A 20 -16.63 1.78 0.81
N GLN A 21 -15.75 1.34 -0.10
CA GLN A 21 -16.11 0.60 -1.32
C GLN A 21 -16.22 -0.91 -1.08
N ILE A 22 -15.79 -1.42 0.07
CA ILE A 22 -15.90 -2.85 0.42
C ILE A 22 -17.26 -3.09 1.07
N GLU A 23 -18.18 -3.75 0.36
CA GLU A 23 -19.53 -3.93 0.87
C GLU A 23 -19.57 -4.77 2.16
N GLY A 24 -20.23 -4.24 3.19
CA GLY A 24 -20.57 -4.98 4.40
C GLY A 24 -19.43 -5.17 5.41
N VAL A 25 -18.27 -4.54 5.23
CA VAL A 25 -17.19 -4.57 6.23
C VAL A 25 -17.52 -3.73 7.45
N ASN A 26 -16.94 -4.10 8.58
CA ASN A 26 -16.88 -3.27 9.78
C ASN A 26 -15.61 -2.40 9.71
N LYS A 27 -15.73 -1.19 9.15
CA LYS A 27 -14.63 -0.22 9.11
C LYS A 27 -14.30 0.24 10.54
N LEU A 28 -13.10 -0.07 11.00
CA LEU A 28 -12.58 0.35 12.30
C LEU A 28 -11.84 1.69 12.19
N GLU A 29 -11.48 2.27 13.34
CA GLU A 29 -10.65 3.48 13.36
C GLU A 29 -9.31 3.24 12.65
N ALA A 30 -8.84 4.26 11.94
CA ALA A 30 -7.55 4.23 11.27
C ALA A 30 -6.40 4.11 12.29
N MET A 31 -5.32 3.43 11.90
CA MET A 31 -4.17 3.18 12.76
C MET A 31 -2.94 3.96 12.30
N ASP A 32 -2.03 4.27 13.22
CA ASP A 32 -0.92 5.19 12.94
C ASP A 32 0.14 4.62 11.97
N ASP A 33 0.43 3.32 12.04
CA ASP A 33 1.50 2.70 11.27
C ASP A 33 1.30 1.19 10.97
N PHE A 34 2.11 0.67 10.04
CA PHE A 34 2.08 -0.74 9.63
C PHE A 34 2.46 -1.72 10.75
N PRO A 35 3.51 -1.50 11.57
CA PRO A 35 3.80 -2.37 12.72
C PRO A 35 2.60 -2.58 13.64
N ALA A 36 1.87 -1.51 13.99
CA ALA A 36 0.69 -1.60 14.83
C ALA A 36 -0.44 -2.39 14.13
N MET A 37 -0.68 -2.15 12.84
CA MET A 37 -1.67 -2.90 12.06
C MET A 37 -1.33 -4.39 11.95
N ARG A 38 -0.06 -4.74 11.74
CA ARG A 38 0.38 -6.15 11.68
C ARG A 38 0.17 -6.84 13.03
N VAL A 39 0.47 -6.19 14.15
CA VAL A 39 0.17 -6.76 15.49
C VAL A 39 -1.33 -6.92 15.72
N ALA A 40 -2.15 -5.94 15.28
CA ALA A 40 -3.60 -6.02 15.38
C ALA A 40 -4.18 -7.16 14.52
N LEU A 41 -3.61 -7.40 13.33
CA LEU A 41 -3.99 -8.49 12.44
C LEU A 41 -3.62 -9.85 13.06
N GLU A 42 -2.40 -10.01 13.56
CA GLU A 42 -1.95 -11.26 14.19
C GLU A 42 -2.75 -11.60 15.45
N SER A 43 -3.18 -10.59 16.20
CA SER A 43 -4.00 -10.77 17.41
C SER A 43 -5.49 -10.94 17.14
N GLY A 44 -5.95 -10.79 15.88
CA GLY A 44 -7.36 -10.87 15.49
C GLY A 44 -8.21 -9.68 15.91
N ILE A 45 -7.60 -8.58 16.36
CA ILE A 45 -8.28 -7.30 16.63
C ILE A 45 -8.86 -6.73 15.33
N ILE A 46 -8.14 -6.91 14.23
CA ILE A 46 -8.61 -6.64 12.86
C ILE A 46 -8.55 -7.94 12.05
N ASP A 47 -9.39 -8.04 11.03
CA ASP A 47 -9.40 -9.17 10.09
C ASP A 47 -8.66 -8.83 8.78
N GLY A 48 -8.27 -7.57 8.59
CA GLY A 48 -7.47 -7.10 7.46
C GLY A 48 -7.23 -5.59 7.49
N TYR A 49 -6.30 -5.13 6.65
CA TYR A 49 -6.12 -3.71 6.38
C TYR A 49 -5.86 -3.46 4.89
N VAL A 50 -6.24 -2.28 4.40
CA VAL A 50 -5.98 -1.85 3.02
C VAL A 50 -4.64 -1.10 2.93
N SER A 51 -3.81 -1.46 1.96
CA SER A 51 -2.51 -0.84 1.69
C SER A 51 -2.05 -1.13 0.25
N GLU A 52 -0.90 -0.58 -0.14
CA GLU A 52 -0.21 -0.85 -1.39
C GLU A 52 0.41 -2.25 -1.46
N ARG A 53 0.64 -2.73 -2.68
CA ARG A 53 1.28 -4.03 -2.95
C ARG A 53 2.61 -4.23 -2.21
N PRO A 54 3.55 -3.27 -2.15
CA PRO A 54 4.83 -3.48 -1.46
C PRO A 54 4.67 -3.87 0.02
N GLU A 55 3.73 -3.24 0.73
CA GLU A 55 3.42 -3.59 2.11
C GLU A 55 2.80 -4.98 2.21
N GLY A 56 1.84 -5.31 1.33
CA GLY A 56 1.22 -6.64 1.32
C GLY A 56 2.23 -7.77 1.12
N VAL A 57 3.17 -7.60 0.18
CA VAL A 57 4.27 -8.57 -0.04
C VAL A 57 5.20 -8.66 1.18
N SER A 58 5.55 -7.52 1.78
CA SER A 58 6.40 -7.46 2.98
C SER A 58 5.72 -8.15 4.19
N ALA A 59 4.42 -7.95 4.36
CA ALA A 59 3.63 -8.54 5.44
C ALA A 59 3.50 -10.06 5.30
N GLU A 60 3.15 -10.55 4.11
CA GLU A 60 3.11 -12.01 3.82
C GLU A 60 4.48 -12.67 4.03
N ALA A 61 5.57 -12.01 3.61
CA ALA A 61 6.91 -12.54 3.78
C ALA A 61 7.36 -12.59 5.25
N ALA A 62 6.93 -11.62 6.05
CA ALA A 62 7.27 -11.54 7.47
C ALA A 62 6.47 -12.52 8.34
N ASN A 63 5.25 -12.88 7.93
CA ASN A 63 4.38 -13.75 8.71
C ASN A 63 3.57 -14.70 7.82
N PRO A 64 3.79 -16.03 7.92
CA PRO A 64 3.10 -17.02 7.08
C PRO A 64 1.58 -17.11 7.35
N ASN A 65 1.08 -16.52 8.44
CA ASN A 65 -0.35 -16.41 8.72
C ASN A 65 -1.03 -15.30 7.90
N PHE A 66 -0.25 -14.39 7.31
CA PHE A 66 -0.79 -13.27 6.55
C PHE A 66 -0.96 -13.64 5.08
N LYS A 67 -2.02 -13.08 4.49
CA LYS A 67 -2.32 -13.21 3.06
C LYS A 67 -2.73 -11.86 2.48
N MET A 68 -1.98 -11.37 1.51
CA MET A 68 -2.34 -10.29 0.60
C MET A 68 -3.37 -10.82 -0.40
N ILE A 69 -4.47 -10.07 -0.50
CA ILE A 69 -5.52 -10.32 -1.49
C ILE A 69 -5.47 -9.19 -2.51
N GLU A 70 -5.22 -9.53 -3.77
CA GLU A 70 -5.30 -8.59 -4.88
C GLU A 70 -6.72 -8.59 -5.46
N LEU A 71 -7.29 -7.41 -5.67
CA LEU A 71 -8.63 -7.25 -6.24
C LEU A 71 -8.54 -7.27 -7.77
N THR A 72 -8.95 -8.37 -8.40
CA THR A 72 -8.74 -8.62 -9.85
C THR A 72 -9.79 -8.02 -10.78
N ASP A 73 -10.94 -7.57 -10.25
CA ASP A 73 -12.10 -7.10 -11.03
C ASP A 73 -12.45 -5.63 -10.74
N GLY A 74 -11.55 -4.72 -11.08
CA GLY A 74 -11.81 -3.27 -11.00
C GLY A 74 -11.31 -2.56 -9.74
N GLY A 75 -10.67 -3.28 -8.82
CA GLY A 75 -9.93 -2.69 -7.69
C GLY A 75 -10.73 -1.68 -6.86
N PHE A 76 -10.01 -0.76 -6.22
CA PHE A 76 -10.61 0.42 -5.62
C PHE A 76 -10.68 1.55 -6.66
N GLU A 77 -11.82 2.23 -6.72
CA GLU A 77 -11.93 3.50 -7.43
C GLU A 77 -11.09 4.56 -6.70
N THR A 78 -10.12 5.12 -7.41
CA THR A 78 -9.17 6.11 -6.90
C THR A 78 -9.09 7.29 -7.85
N SER A 79 -8.74 8.46 -7.33
CA SER A 79 -8.35 9.58 -8.18
C SER A 79 -6.92 9.36 -8.71
N PRO A 80 -6.54 10.01 -9.83
CA PRO A 80 -5.15 10.01 -10.26
C PRO A 80 -4.19 10.57 -9.20
N GLU A 81 -4.67 11.46 -8.33
CA GLU A 81 -3.86 12.06 -7.26
C GLU A 81 -3.58 11.06 -6.14
N ASP A 82 -4.52 10.17 -5.83
CA ASP A 82 -4.37 9.14 -4.79
C ASP A 82 -3.28 8.13 -5.14
N THR A 83 -3.11 7.84 -6.43
CA THR A 83 -2.17 6.82 -6.93
C THR A 83 -0.90 7.41 -7.54
N ALA A 84 -0.80 8.73 -7.66
CA ALA A 84 0.37 9.40 -8.20
C ALA A 84 1.50 9.47 -7.18
N ILE A 85 2.53 8.63 -7.41
CA ILE A 85 3.80 8.75 -6.69
C ILE A 85 4.74 9.64 -7.52
N ALA A 86 5.31 10.66 -6.89
CA ALA A 86 6.22 11.61 -7.54
C ALA A 86 7.46 11.90 -6.69
N VAL A 87 8.56 12.24 -7.36
CA VAL A 87 9.78 12.72 -6.70
C VAL A 87 9.58 14.17 -6.28
N GLY A 88 9.50 14.42 -4.97
CA GLY A 88 9.42 15.76 -4.41
C GLY A 88 10.72 16.54 -4.63
N VAL A 89 10.63 17.71 -5.27
CA VAL A 89 11.77 18.62 -5.49
C VAL A 89 11.41 20.05 -5.11
N LYS A 90 12.43 20.85 -4.77
CA LYS A 90 12.25 22.28 -4.48
C LYS A 90 11.57 22.98 -5.67
N LYS A 91 10.58 23.84 -5.39
CA LYS A 91 9.91 24.65 -6.41
C LYS A 91 10.92 25.43 -7.25
N GLY A 92 10.83 25.30 -8.58
CA GLY A 92 11.77 25.91 -9.52
C GLY A 92 13.11 25.18 -9.69
N SER A 93 13.25 23.97 -9.15
CA SER A 93 14.47 23.17 -9.32
C SER A 93 14.71 22.80 -10.78
N GLN A 94 15.93 23.05 -11.27
CA GLN A 94 16.39 22.61 -12.58
C GLN A 94 16.51 21.07 -12.68
N LEU A 95 16.49 20.36 -11.54
CA LEU A 95 16.54 18.90 -11.52
C LEU A 95 15.25 18.26 -12.03
N THR A 96 14.12 18.98 -11.97
CA THR A 96 12.80 18.46 -12.35
C THR A 96 12.81 17.86 -13.76
N ALA A 97 13.36 18.58 -14.73
CA ALA A 97 13.41 18.12 -16.12
C ALA A 97 14.28 16.87 -16.26
N LYS A 98 15.47 16.88 -15.66
CA LYS A 98 16.43 15.76 -15.71
C LYS A 98 15.87 14.49 -15.07
N ILE A 99 15.21 14.63 -13.92
CA ILE A 99 14.56 13.50 -13.23
C ILE A 99 13.46 12.92 -14.11
N ASN A 100 12.60 13.76 -14.71
CA ASN A 100 11.53 13.30 -15.58
C ASN A 100 12.05 12.62 -16.85
N GLU A 101 13.16 13.07 -17.42
CA GLU A 101 13.81 12.40 -18.57
C GLU A 101 14.27 10.99 -18.20
N ILE A 102 15.01 10.85 -17.09
CA ILE A 102 15.50 9.55 -16.61
C ILE A 102 14.32 8.61 -16.30
N LEU A 103 13.30 9.08 -15.59
CA LEU A 103 12.16 8.25 -15.21
C LEU A 103 11.35 7.75 -16.41
N LYS A 104 11.35 8.48 -17.54
CA LYS A 104 10.69 8.06 -18.79
C LYS A 104 11.40 6.88 -19.47
N GLU A 105 12.70 6.71 -19.23
CA GLU A 105 13.48 5.61 -19.81
C GLU A 105 13.24 4.28 -19.07
N ILE A 106 12.65 4.33 -17.87
CA ILE A 106 12.36 3.14 -17.06
C ILE A 106 10.97 2.59 -17.45
N SER A 107 10.95 1.41 -18.08
CA SER A 107 9.72 0.72 -18.47
C SER A 107 8.88 0.32 -17.24
N GLN A 108 7.59 0.05 -17.45
CA GLN A 108 6.71 -0.42 -16.38
C GLN A 108 7.19 -1.74 -15.77
N GLU A 109 7.63 -2.68 -16.61
CA GLU A 109 8.18 -3.96 -16.17
C GLU A 109 9.44 -3.76 -15.31
N GLU A 110 10.33 -2.85 -15.73
CA GLU A 110 11.54 -2.53 -14.97
C GLU A 110 11.20 -1.90 -13.63
N ARG A 111 10.22 -0.99 -13.57
CA ARG A 111 9.76 -0.40 -12.31
C ARG A 111 9.24 -1.47 -11.34
N VAL A 112 8.45 -2.43 -11.84
CA VAL A 112 7.95 -3.54 -11.03
C VAL A 112 9.11 -4.40 -10.52
N ARG A 113 10.06 -4.76 -11.39
CA ARG A 113 11.24 -5.54 -11.01
C ARG A 113 12.07 -4.84 -9.93
N LEU A 114 12.37 -3.55 -10.11
CA LEU A 114 13.11 -2.75 -9.14
C LEU A 114 12.38 -2.66 -7.79
N MET A 115 11.04 -2.55 -7.81
CA MET A 115 10.24 -2.56 -6.59
C MET A 115 10.30 -3.91 -5.87
N ASP A 116 10.15 -5.01 -6.61
CA ASP A 116 10.23 -6.37 -6.04
C ASP A 116 11.62 -6.66 -5.44
N GLU A 117 12.69 -6.17 -6.08
CA GLU A 117 14.05 -6.22 -5.53
C GLU A 117 14.20 -5.36 -4.27
N ALA A 118 13.63 -4.15 -4.25
CA ALA A 118 13.65 -3.28 -3.09
C ALA A 118 12.94 -3.93 -1.89
N ILE A 119 11.75 -4.52 -2.10
CA ILE A 119 11.00 -5.25 -1.06
C ILE A 119 11.82 -6.42 -0.51
N ARG A 120 12.45 -7.21 -1.39
CA ARG A 120 13.32 -8.34 -0.97
C ARG A 120 14.51 -7.89 -0.12
N ASN A 121 14.99 -6.66 -0.33
CA ASN A 121 16.12 -6.10 0.38
C ASN A 121 15.72 -5.23 1.58
N GLN A 122 14.42 -5.09 1.88
CA GLN A 122 13.99 -4.39 3.08
C GLN A 122 14.46 -5.15 4.33
N PRO A 123 14.95 -4.45 5.38
CA PRO A 123 15.28 -5.09 6.64
C PRO A 123 14.08 -5.84 7.18
N SER A 124 14.25 -7.13 7.51
CA SER A 124 13.20 -8.00 8.04
C SER A 124 12.86 -7.71 9.52
N SER A 125 13.38 -6.63 10.09
CA SER A 125 13.24 -6.29 11.51
C SER A 125 13.42 -4.79 11.71
N ASN A 126 12.44 -4.14 12.33
CA ASN A 126 12.63 -2.95 13.16
C ASN A 126 12.52 -3.38 14.62
#